data_AF-A0A7T8QVN5-F1
#
_entry.id   AF-A0A7T8QVN5-F1
#
_cell.length_a   1.000
_cell.length_b   1.000
_cell.length_c   1.000
_cell.angle_alpha   90.00
_cell.angle_beta   90.00
_cell.angle_gamma   90.00
#
_symmetry.space_group_name_H-M   'P 1'
#
loop_
_entity.id
_entity.type
_entity.pdbx_description
1 polymer ?
#
loop_
_entity_poly.entity_id
_entity_poly.type
_entity_poly.pdbx_seq_one_letter_code
_entity_poly.pdbx_strand_id
1 'polypeptide(L)'
;MSWSKPKTSIISSEDLEDSAKIESSKEEINPQEEEERLKDIYLFRSGRIPPYRQMFYQFKDLQNEEAQSLIRKSFNGSTCDEKSGWFLPGTDQKLRDLLTESLNVHIANENQTDLKEEEERGKRGGSDEEALSDEFEDEEEDPIISEMKFLHNSSSDEEEDEEDKA
;
A
#
# COMPACT_ATOMS: atom_id res chain seq x y z
N MET A 1 33.05 -6.59 21.27
CA MET A 1 32.77 -6.52 19.81
C MET A 1 32.38 -5.08 19.48
N SER A 2 33.10 -4.41 18.59
CA SER A 2 32.81 -3.03 18.17
C SER A 2 32.00 -3.05 16.87
N TRP A 3 30.71 -2.72 16.95
CA TRP A 3 29.85 -2.55 15.79
C TRP A 3 30.25 -1.27 15.06
N SER A 4 30.79 -1.40 13.85
CA SER A 4 31.07 -0.24 13.01
C SER A 4 29.75 0.20 12.36
N LYS A 5 29.37 1.46 12.56
CA LYS A 5 28.16 2.03 11.95
C LYS A 5 28.38 2.17 10.44
N PRO A 6 27.37 1.87 9.59
CA PRO A 6 27.50 2.05 8.15
C PRO A 6 27.80 3.52 7.85
N LYS A 7 28.77 3.75 6.95
CA LYS A 7 29.14 5.09 6.50
C LYS A 7 27.97 5.67 5.72
N THR A 8 27.54 6.87 6.08
CA THR A 8 26.52 7.61 5.32
C THR A 8 27.09 7.90 3.93
N SER A 9 26.43 7.46 2.87
CA SER A 9 26.78 7.81 1.50
C SER A 9 26.53 9.31 1.31
N ILE A 10 27.56 10.07 0.96
CA ILE A 10 27.41 11.46 0.53
C ILE A 10 26.99 11.39 -0.93
N ILE A 11 25.75 11.79 -1.21
CA ILE A 11 25.23 11.95 -2.58
C ILE A 11 25.78 13.27 -3.11
N SER A 12 26.52 13.23 -4.22
CA SER A 12 27.03 14.42 -4.88
C SER A 12 25.98 15.01 -5.82
N SER A 13 26.16 16.27 -6.23
CA SER A 13 25.23 16.90 -7.17
C SER A 13 25.24 16.22 -8.55
N GLU A 14 26.29 15.48 -8.88
CA GLU A 14 26.43 14.75 -10.14
C GLU A 14 25.55 13.48 -10.16
N ASP A 15 25.37 12.83 -9.00
CA ASP A 15 24.51 11.65 -8.87
C ASP A 15 23.02 11.96 -9.15
N LEU A 16 22.62 13.23 -9.00
CA LEU A 16 21.27 13.69 -9.32
C LEU A 16 21.04 13.86 -10.83
N GLU A 17 22.08 14.13 -11.61
CA GLU A 17 21.97 14.34 -13.05
C GLU A 17 21.68 13.04 -13.81
N ASP A 18 22.19 11.91 -13.33
CA ASP A 18 21.91 10.59 -13.90
C ASP A 18 20.45 10.16 -13.68
N SER A 19 19.84 10.53 -12.54
CA SER A 19 18.41 10.31 -12.29
C SER A 19 17.51 11.16 -13.20
N ALA A 20 17.93 12.38 -13.54
CA ALA A 20 17.20 13.25 -14.47
C ALA A 20 17.25 12.76 -15.93
N LYS A 21 18.22 11.89 -16.28
CA LYS A 21 18.35 11.34 -17.63
C LYS A 21 17.47 10.11 -17.87
N ILE A 22 17.04 9.43 -16.81
CA ILE A 22 16.08 8.30 -16.87
C ILE A 22 14.67 8.82 -17.22
N GLU A 23 14.35 10.09 -16.97
CA GLU A 23 13.06 10.69 -17.38
C GLU A 23 12.94 10.98 -18.89
N SER A 24 13.97 10.70 -19.68
CA SER A 24 13.98 10.98 -21.13
C SER A 24 13.55 9.82 -22.03
N SER A 25 12.86 8.81 -21.50
CA SER A 25 12.00 7.91 -22.30
C SER A 25 10.54 8.31 -22.08
N LYS A 26 10.14 9.45 -22.67
CA LYS A 26 8.72 9.78 -22.82
C LYS A 26 8.11 8.78 -23.79
N GLU A 27 7.59 7.68 -23.29
CA GLU A 27 6.47 6.99 -23.93
C GLU A 27 5.39 8.06 -24.16
N GLU A 28 4.82 8.13 -25.36
CA GLU A 28 3.71 9.04 -25.66
C GLU A 28 2.49 8.60 -24.85
N ILE A 29 2.39 9.05 -23.59
CA ILE A 29 1.25 8.79 -22.73
C ILE A 29 0.03 9.42 -23.39
N ASN A 30 -1.02 8.62 -23.60
CA ASN A 30 -2.27 9.11 -24.16
C ASN A 30 -2.81 10.25 -23.27
N PRO A 31 -3.13 11.44 -23.82
CA PRO A 31 -3.64 12.56 -23.05
C PRO A 31 -4.87 12.22 -22.19
N GLN A 32 -5.68 11.24 -22.64
CA GLN A 32 -6.84 10.78 -21.89
C GLN A 32 -6.44 9.96 -20.66
N GLU A 33 -5.38 9.16 -20.73
CA GLU A 33 -4.88 8.38 -19.59
C GLU A 33 -4.24 9.29 -18.54
N GLU A 34 -3.55 10.35 -18.97
CA GLU A 34 -3.00 11.36 -18.08
C GLU A 34 -4.12 12.10 -17.32
N GLU A 35 -5.18 12.53 -18.02
CA GLU A 35 -6.35 13.14 -17.38
C GLU A 35 -6.99 12.19 -16.35
N GLU A 36 -7.08 10.92 -16.70
CA GLU A 36 -7.61 9.89 -15.82
C GLU A 36 -6.72 9.67 -14.58
N ARG A 37 -5.40 9.67 -14.72
CA ARG A 37 -4.48 9.60 -13.57
C ARG A 37 -4.57 10.82 -12.66
N LEU A 38 -4.77 12.01 -13.24
CA LEU A 38 -4.96 13.24 -12.45
C LEU A 38 -6.26 13.18 -11.62
N LYS A 39 -7.29 12.48 -12.09
CA LYS A 39 -8.53 12.24 -11.31
C LYS A 39 -8.26 11.42 -10.06
N ASP A 40 -7.33 10.47 -10.10
CA ASP A 40 -7.00 9.59 -8.95
C ASP A 40 -6.35 10.35 -7.78
N ILE A 41 -5.96 11.61 -7.98
CA ILE A 41 -5.47 12.48 -6.90
C ILE A 41 -6.60 12.94 -5.98
N TYR A 42 -7.82 13.10 -6.51
CA TYR A 42 -8.94 13.66 -5.76
C TYR A 42 -10.19 12.76 -5.74
N LEU A 43 -10.31 11.79 -6.64
CA LEU A 43 -11.33 10.74 -6.61
C LEU A 43 -10.73 9.43 -6.13
N PHE A 44 -11.38 8.80 -5.16
CA PHE A 44 -11.14 7.40 -4.89
C PHE A 44 -12.01 6.56 -5.83
N ARG A 45 -11.39 5.69 -6.62
CA ARG A 45 -12.09 4.78 -7.54
C ARG A 45 -11.71 3.35 -7.24
N SER A 46 -12.71 2.49 -7.10
CA SER A 46 -12.47 1.05 -6.94
C SER A 46 -11.70 0.51 -8.15
N GLY A 47 -10.67 -0.31 -7.90
CA GLY A 47 -9.84 -0.88 -8.96
C GLY A 47 -8.77 0.07 -9.51
N ARG A 48 -8.38 1.09 -8.72
CA ARG A 48 -7.17 1.88 -8.98
C ARG A 48 -6.41 2.12 -7.68
N ILE A 49 -5.08 2.11 -7.78
CA ILE A 49 -4.19 2.39 -6.65
C ILE A 49 -4.00 3.91 -6.55
N PRO A 50 -4.20 4.52 -5.36
CA PRO A 50 -3.90 5.92 -5.15
C PRO A 50 -2.44 6.28 -5.45
N PRO A 51 -2.17 7.47 -6.01
CA PRO A 51 -0.81 7.86 -6.43
C PRO A 51 0.17 8.03 -5.25
N TYR A 52 -0.35 8.28 -4.04
CA TYR A 52 0.45 8.41 -2.83
C TYR A 52 -0.07 7.48 -1.74
N ARG A 53 0.83 7.06 -0.84
CA ARG A 53 0.51 6.15 0.28
C ARG A 53 -0.55 6.71 1.23
N GLN A 54 -0.54 8.02 1.44
CA GLN A 54 -1.51 8.68 2.33
C GLN A 54 -2.31 9.70 1.52
N MET A 55 -3.60 9.44 1.40
CA MET A 55 -4.54 10.30 0.68
C MET A 55 -5.66 10.79 1.60
N PHE A 56 -6.11 12.01 1.35
CA PHE A 56 -7.22 12.62 2.05
C PHE A 56 -8.33 12.92 1.04
N TYR A 57 -9.31 12.03 0.98
CA TYR A 57 -10.47 12.20 0.12
C TYR A 57 -11.62 12.85 0.89
N GLN A 58 -12.44 13.63 0.18
CA GLN A 58 -13.72 14.05 0.72
C GLN A 58 -14.75 12.94 0.52
N PHE A 59 -15.74 12.85 1.42
CA PHE A 59 -16.78 11.81 1.33
C PHE A 59 -17.56 11.80 0.01
N LYS A 60 -17.66 12.95 -0.67
CA LYS A 60 -18.33 13.07 -1.98
C LYS A 60 -17.50 12.51 -3.14
N ASP A 61 -16.19 12.39 -2.96
CA ASP A 61 -15.26 11.98 -4.02
C ASP A 61 -14.97 10.47 -3.96
N LEU A 62 -15.64 9.75 -3.05
CA LEU A 62 -15.53 8.30 -2.94
C LEU A 62 -16.46 7.62 -3.95
N GLN A 63 -15.90 7.07 -5.02
CA GLN A 63 -16.60 6.23 -6.00
C GLN A 63 -16.49 4.75 -5.62
N ASN A 64 -17.01 4.42 -4.43
CA ASN A 64 -17.17 3.05 -3.95
C ASN A 64 -18.58 2.92 -3.35
N GLU A 65 -19.38 2.00 -3.87
CA GLU A 65 -20.81 1.90 -3.52
C GLU A 65 -21.02 1.56 -2.04
N GLU A 66 -20.17 0.68 -1.49
CA GLU A 66 -20.24 0.26 -0.10
C GLU A 66 -19.86 1.39 0.85
N ALA A 67 -18.77 2.10 0.54
CA ALA A 67 -18.34 3.30 1.25
C ALA A 67 -19.44 4.37 1.27
N GLN A 68 -20.06 4.65 0.10
CA GLN A 68 -21.15 5.61 0.02
C GLN A 68 -22.39 5.16 0.81
N SER A 69 -22.69 3.86 0.82
CA SER A 69 -23.77 3.28 1.63
C SER A 69 -23.52 3.46 3.13
N LEU A 70 -22.29 3.20 3.58
CA LEU A 70 -21.86 3.42 4.96
C LEU A 70 -22.01 4.88 5.37
N ILE A 71 -21.56 5.83 4.54
CA ILE A 71 -21.67 7.27 4.77
C ILE A 71 -23.14 7.70 4.90
N ARG A 72 -24.03 7.21 4.03
CA ARG A 72 -25.46 7.53 4.09
C ARG A 72 -26.13 7.01 5.37
N LYS A 73 -25.76 5.81 5.82
CA LYS A 73 -26.31 5.18 7.03
C LYS A 73 -25.80 5.80 8.34
N SER A 74 -24.58 6.34 8.31
CA SER A 74 -23.90 6.90 9.48
C SER A 74 -24.11 8.40 9.67
N PHE A 75 -24.73 9.08 8.70
CA PHE A 75 -25.01 10.51 8.79
C PHE A 75 -26.03 10.79 9.90
N ASN A 76 -25.61 11.52 10.95
CA ASN A 76 -26.46 11.84 12.08
C ASN A 76 -27.21 13.18 11.89
N GLY A 77 -26.70 14.06 11.01
CA GLY A 77 -27.27 15.33 10.54
C GLY A 77 -27.66 16.38 11.58
N SER A 78 -27.61 16.04 12.87
CA SER A 78 -28.23 16.80 13.95
C SER A 78 -27.21 17.54 14.80
N THR A 79 -26.01 16.97 14.92
CA THR A 79 -24.93 17.51 15.76
C THR A 79 -23.58 17.21 15.11
N CYS A 80 -22.72 18.24 15.05
CA CYS A 80 -21.35 18.09 14.60
C CYS A 80 -20.44 17.91 15.82
N ASP A 81 -19.84 16.73 15.97
CA ASP A 81 -18.84 16.44 16.99
C ASP A 81 -17.45 16.90 16.55
N GLU A 82 -16.59 17.30 17.49
CA GLU A 82 -15.22 17.76 17.20
C GLU A 82 -14.33 16.67 16.58
N LYS A 83 -14.58 15.39 16.94
CA LYS A 83 -13.79 14.25 16.47
C LYS A 83 -14.42 13.53 15.27
N SER A 84 -15.74 13.30 15.31
CA SER A 84 -16.46 12.51 14.31
C SER A 84 -17.25 13.33 13.30
N GLY A 85 -17.28 14.66 13.46
CA GLY A 85 -18.03 15.55 12.57
C GLY A 85 -19.53 15.24 12.59
N TRP A 86 -20.12 15.19 11.41
CA TRP A 86 -21.56 14.94 11.19
C TRP A 86 -21.96 13.46 11.14
N PHE A 87 -21.05 12.57 11.52
CA PHE A 87 -21.23 11.13 11.42
C PHE A 87 -21.17 10.48 12.80
N LEU A 88 -21.71 9.27 12.91
CA LEU A 88 -21.59 8.47 14.12
C LEU A 88 -20.10 8.22 14.47
N PRO A 89 -19.74 8.18 15.76
CA PRO A 89 -18.38 7.87 16.18
C PRO A 89 -17.86 6.54 15.59
N GLY A 90 -16.60 6.54 15.13
CA GLY A 90 -15.96 5.37 14.52
C GLY A 90 -16.37 5.07 13.08
N THR A 91 -17.19 5.92 12.45
CA THR A 91 -17.51 5.82 11.02
C THR A 91 -16.27 5.99 10.16
N ASP A 92 -15.38 6.91 10.54
CA ASP A 92 -14.13 7.19 9.85
C ASP A 92 -13.21 5.96 9.83
N GLN A 93 -13.07 5.26 10.96
CA GLN A 93 -12.27 4.02 11.01
C GLN A 93 -12.86 2.95 10.11
N LYS A 94 -14.17 2.68 10.22
CA LYS A 94 -14.86 1.69 9.37
C LYS A 94 -14.71 2.01 7.89
N LEU A 95 -14.73 3.28 7.53
CA LEU A 95 -14.54 3.73 6.15
C LEU A 95 -13.10 3.47 5.69
N ARG A 96 -12.10 3.76 6.53
CA ARG A 96 -10.69 3.46 6.22
C ARG A 96 -10.47 1.97 6.02
N ASP A 97 -11.03 1.13 6.88
CA ASP A 97 -10.88 -0.33 6.81
C ASP A 97 -11.47 -0.85 5.49
N LEU A 98 -12.69 -0.43 5.16
CA LEU A 98 -13.38 -0.81 3.91
C LEU A 98 -12.59 -0.38 2.66
N LEU A 99 -12.10 0.85 2.62
CA LEU A 99 -11.31 1.34 1.47
C LEU A 99 -9.98 0.58 1.36
N THR A 100 -9.34 0.25 2.48
CA THR A 100 -8.09 -0.52 2.52
C THR A 100 -8.31 -1.95 2.07
N GLU A 101 -9.40 -2.59 2.51
CA GLU A 101 -9.77 -3.93 2.05
C GLU A 101 -9.99 -3.96 0.54
N SER A 102 -10.75 -2.99 0.00
CA SER A 102 -10.95 -2.86 -1.45
C SER A 102 -9.63 -2.69 -2.21
N LEU A 103 -8.66 -1.96 -1.65
CA LEU A 103 -7.34 -1.77 -2.24
C LEU A 103 -6.53 -3.08 -2.22
N ASN A 104 -6.51 -3.77 -1.08
CA ASN A 104 -5.77 -5.02 -0.91
C ASN A 104 -6.27 -6.11 -1.87
N VAL A 105 -7.59 -6.23 -2.03
CA VAL A 105 -8.18 -7.15 -3.01
C VAL A 105 -7.73 -6.80 -4.43
N HIS A 106 -7.69 -5.52 -4.77
CA HIS A 106 -7.27 -5.08 -6.10
C HIS A 106 -5.79 -5.37 -6.35
N ILE A 107 -4.89 -5.02 -5.43
CA ILE A 107 -3.44 -5.31 -5.52
C ILE A 107 -3.19 -6.81 -5.62
N ALA A 108 -3.88 -7.62 -4.81
CA ALA A 108 -3.73 -9.07 -4.86
C ALA A 108 -4.14 -9.66 -6.23
N ASN A 109 -5.18 -9.11 -6.84
CA ASN A 109 -5.63 -9.53 -8.16
C ASN A 109 -4.64 -9.13 -9.27
N GLU A 110 -4.09 -7.91 -9.23
CA GLU A 110 -3.08 -7.44 -10.20
C GLU A 110 -1.81 -8.30 -10.13
N ASN A 111 -1.30 -8.56 -8.92
CA ASN A 111 -0.14 -9.43 -8.74
C ASN A 111 -0.40 -10.85 -9.27
N GLN A 112 -1.63 -11.36 -9.13
CA GLN A 112 -1.98 -12.68 -9.66
C GLN A 112 -2.10 -12.69 -11.19
N THR A 113 -2.49 -11.58 -11.82
CA THR A 113 -2.52 -11.48 -13.30
C THR A 113 -1.11 -11.48 -13.86
N ASP A 114 -0.19 -10.72 -13.25
CA ASP A 114 1.20 -10.62 -13.71
C ASP A 114 1.90 -11.99 -13.68
N LEU A 115 1.73 -12.75 -12.59
CA LEU A 115 2.29 -14.09 -12.45
C LEU A 115 1.78 -15.09 -13.52
N LYS A 116 0.52 -14.96 -13.96
CA LYS A 116 -0.05 -15.83 -15.00
C LYS A 116 0.47 -15.48 -16.39
N GLU A 117 0.69 -14.19 -16.67
CA GLU A 117 1.23 -13.74 -17.95
C GLU A 117 2.68 -14.18 -18.15
N GLU A 118 3.49 -14.18 -17.09
CA GLU A 118 4.85 -14.72 -17.13
C GLU A 118 4.87 -16.24 -17.41
N GLU A 119 3.97 -17.01 -16.79
CA GLU A 119 3.87 -18.46 -17.01
C GLU A 119 3.45 -18.82 -18.45
N GLU A 120 2.55 -18.05 -19.07
CA GLU A 120 2.15 -18.24 -20.47
C GLU A 120 3.25 -17.82 -21.46
N ARG A 121 4.01 -16.77 -21.13
CA ARG A 121 5.15 -16.33 -21.96
C ARG A 121 6.30 -17.35 -21.91
N GLY A 122 6.49 -18.03 -20.79
CA GLY A 122 7.45 -19.14 -20.63
C GLY A 122 7.11 -20.40 -21.43
N LYS A 123 5.83 -20.65 -21.77
CA LYS A 123 5.40 -21.84 -22.54
C LYS A 123 5.49 -21.71 -24.06
N ARG A 124 5.83 -20.53 -24.60
CA ARG A 124 5.92 -20.27 -26.05
C ARG A 124 7.34 -20.35 -26.63
N GLY A 125 8.35 -20.64 -25.81
CA GLY A 125 9.74 -20.80 -26.25
C GLY A 125 10.24 -22.25 -26.11
N GLY A 126 10.34 -22.96 -27.24
CA GLY A 126 11.39 -23.96 -27.48
C GLY A 126 11.29 -25.30 -26.75
N SER A 127 10.87 -26.32 -27.51
CA SER A 127 11.40 -27.68 -27.37
C SER A 127 12.91 -27.65 -27.58
N ASP A 128 13.71 -27.65 -26.51
CA ASP A 128 14.93 -28.46 -26.46
C ASP A 128 15.32 -28.70 -25.02
N GLU A 129 15.72 -29.93 -24.78
CA GLU A 129 15.95 -30.59 -23.51
C GLU A 129 17.42 -30.48 -23.13
N GLU A 130 17.77 -29.56 -22.24
CA GLU A 130 19.05 -29.61 -21.51
C GLU A 130 18.83 -29.16 -20.06
N ALA A 131 19.10 -30.08 -19.15
CA ALA A 131 19.05 -29.87 -17.72
C ALA A 131 20.19 -28.94 -17.29
N LEU A 132 19.85 -27.82 -16.66
CA LEU A 132 20.78 -27.10 -15.80
C LEU A 132 20.10 -26.85 -14.46
N SER A 133 20.49 -27.66 -13.48
CA SER A 133 20.32 -27.33 -12.06
C SER A 133 21.08 -26.04 -11.78
N ASP A 134 20.36 -24.98 -11.40
CA ASP A 134 20.96 -23.87 -10.68
C ASP A 134 20.14 -23.66 -9.41
N GLU A 135 20.75 -24.08 -8.31
CA GLU A 135 20.24 -24.00 -6.96
C GLU A 135 20.52 -22.58 -6.49
N PHE A 136 19.56 -21.69 -6.70
CA PHE A 136 19.58 -20.33 -6.17
C PHE A 136 18.72 -20.30 -4.91
N GLU A 137 19.33 -20.65 -3.77
CA GLU A 137 18.89 -20.17 -2.47
C GLU A 137 19.20 -18.66 -2.42
N ASP A 138 18.19 -17.83 -2.67
CA ASP A 138 18.19 -16.43 -2.23
C ASP A 138 16.89 -16.20 -1.46
N GLU A 139 16.94 -16.52 -0.16
CA GLU A 139 15.97 -16.04 0.82
C GLU A 139 16.22 -14.54 1.06
N GLU A 140 15.86 -13.70 0.11
CA GLU A 140 15.67 -12.27 0.36
C GLU A 140 14.31 -12.10 1.06
N GLU A 141 14.30 -12.24 2.39
CA GLU A 141 13.15 -11.84 3.19
C GLU A 141 12.88 -10.35 2.98
N ASP A 142 11.79 -10.04 2.28
CA ASP A 142 11.31 -8.67 2.09
C ASP A 142 11.28 -7.91 3.44
N PRO A 143 11.97 -6.77 3.59
CA PRO A 143 12.01 -5.99 4.84
C PRO A 143 10.61 -5.51 5.28
N ILE A 144 9.63 -5.56 4.36
CA ILE A 144 8.24 -5.17 4.58
C ILE A 144 7.51 -6.15 5.52
N ILE A 145 7.82 -7.45 5.48
CA ILE A 145 7.16 -8.46 6.32
C ILE A 145 7.69 -8.43 7.76
N SER A 146 8.97 -8.10 7.93
CA SER A 146 9.64 -8.03 9.24
C SER A 146 9.08 -6.89 10.11
N GLU A 147 8.82 -5.73 9.52
CA GLU A 147 8.31 -4.56 10.25
C GLU A 147 6.87 -4.75 10.74
N MET A 148 6.04 -5.50 9.98
CA MET A 148 4.65 -5.77 10.37
C MET A 148 4.54 -6.80 11.52
N LYS A 149 5.51 -7.71 11.66
CA LYS A 149 5.59 -8.65 12.79
C LYS A 149 6.08 -7.99 14.07
N PHE A 150 6.95 -6.98 13.99
CA PHE A 150 7.49 -6.29 15.16
C PHE A 150 6.43 -5.45 15.91
N LEU A 151 5.47 -4.87 15.18
CA LEU A 151 4.39 -4.06 15.77
C LEU A 151 3.35 -4.87 16.56
N HIS A 152 3.20 -6.17 16.29
CA HIS A 152 2.20 -7.01 16.99
C HIS A 152 2.68 -7.55 18.35
N ASN A 153 3.96 -7.40 18.70
CA ASN A 153 4.52 -8.01 19.90
C ASN A 153 4.83 -7.01 21.04
N SER A 154 4.41 -5.74 20.94
CA SER A 154 4.72 -4.71 21.95
C SER A 154 3.54 -4.31 22.85
N SER A 155 2.41 -5.03 22.83
CA SER A 155 1.29 -4.73 23.73
C SER A 155 0.89 -5.96 24.52
N SER A 156 1.63 -6.24 25.59
CA SER A 156 1.07 -6.52 26.92
C SER A 156 2.20 -6.93 27.86
N ASP A 157 2.71 -6.01 28.68
CA ASP A 157 3.08 -6.38 30.04
C ASP A 157 3.22 -5.17 30.97
N GLU A 158 2.98 -5.47 32.25
CA GLU A 158 3.09 -4.66 33.49
C GLU A 158 1.84 -3.80 33.85
N GLU A 159 1.25 -3.88 35.05
CA GLU A 159 1.87 -4.11 36.37
C GLU A 159 1.08 -5.02 37.34
N GLU A 160 1.87 -5.63 38.22
CA GLU A 160 1.53 -6.35 39.45
C GLU A 160 1.03 -5.38 40.55
N ASP A 161 0.31 -5.90 41.55
CA ASP A 161 0.59 -5.49 42.93
C ASP A 161 0.12 -6.56 43.94
N GLU A 162 1.05 -6.87 44.83
CA GLU A 162 0.98 -7.75 45.99
C GLU A 162 -0.16 -7.40 46.96
N GLU A 163 -0.77 -8.41 47.58
CA GLU A 163 -1.13 -8.28 49.00
C GLU A 163 -1.01 -9.63 49.72
N ASP A 164 0.06 -9.73 50.49
CA ASP A 164 0.32 -10.82 51.42
C ASP A 164 -0.18 -10.40 52.82
N LYS A 165 -0.90 -11.33 53.47
CA LYS A 165 -0.91 -11.55 54.93
C LYS A 165 -1.83 -10.71 55.86
N ALA A 166 -2.88 -11.38 56.36
CA ALA A 166 -3.16 -11.56 57.79
C ALA A 166 -4.10 -12.75 58.04
#